data_AF-A0A7S2J633-F1
#
_entry.id   AF-A0A7S2J633-F1
#
_cell.length_a   1.000
_cell.length_b   1.000
_cell.length_c   1.000
_cell.angle_alpha   90.00
_cell.angle_beta   90.00
_cell.angle_gamma   90.00
#
_symmetry.space_group_name_H-M   'P 1'
#
loop_
_entity.id
_entity.type
_entity.pdbx_description
1 polymer ?
#
loop_
_entity_poly.entity_id
_entity_poly.type
_entity_poly.pdbx_seq_one_letter_code
_entity_poly.pdbx_strand_id
1 'polypeptide(L)'
;ARCNTSDEELAASWVEVWDPGLDLPDASGLHPYYWNCRSETSQRDLPRGVVATWTARKNKEGRWYYAHMSGSHTVWCLPTAWNGKGSLPWAQLHGWDAPGTAMALAGLTEESRLNGQVGELIGFRDGRALLQLTPQLEGDVVTVDIANLQPLSVGTAVEIRDLLQAPELNGQVGTVEEVNVERGRYKVGFRDGTSKSVLANRVVGKSRLWDIDLKDHSERPCVFIDSAGQHRKYVLTLPTDFWSARLEDRGGESRTRRSWPLLIYMHGN
;
A
#
# COMPACT_ATOMS: atom_id res chain seq x y z
N ALA A 1 -34.05 16.04 13.76
CA ALA A 1 -34.31 15.33 12.50
C ALA A 1 -33.18 14.33 12.30
N ARG A 2 -33.46 13.03 12.16
CA ARG A 2 -32.43 12.05 11.82
C ARG A 2 -32.26 12.10 10.30
N CYS A 3 -31.11 12.59 9.81
CA CYS A 3 -30.77 12.47 8.40
C CYS A 3 -30.66 10.99 8.04
N ASN A 4 -31.23 10.61 6.90
CA ASN A 4 -31.17 9.26 6.36
C ASN A 4 -29.75 9.02 5.85
N THR A 5 -29.09 7.95 6.29
CA THR A 5 -27.71 7.60 5.90
C THR A 5 -27.53 7.43 4.38
N SER A 6 -28.61 7.15 3.63
CA SER A 6 -28.59 7.08 2.16
C SER A 6 -28.28 8.42 1.49
N ASP A 7 -28.75 9.52 2.09
CA ASP A 7 -28.66 10.84 1.48
C ASP A 7 -27.26 11.44 1.70
N GLU A 8 -26.65 11.12 2.84
CA GLU A 8 -25.27 11.50 3.18
C GLU A 8 -24.26 10.73 2.31
N GLU A 9 -24.53 9.45 2.01
CA GLU A 9 -23.69 8.64 1.11
C GLU A 9 -23.76 9.13 -0.34
N LEU A 10 -24.93 9.57 -0.80
CA LEU A 10 -25.09 10.20 -2.11
C LEU A 10 -24.39 11.56 -2.16
N ALA A 11 -24.49 12.38 -1.12
CA ALA A 11 -23.82 13.68 -1.03
C ALA A 11 -22.28 13.58 -1.03
N ALA A 12 -21.73 12.56 -0.37
CA ALA A 12 -20.29 12.31 -0.32
C ALA A 12 -19.67 11.91 -1.68
N SER A 13 -20.50 11.56 -2.67
CA SER A 13 -20.06 11.12 -4.00
C SER A 13 -19.89 12.26 -5.02
N TRP A 14 -20.26 13.50 -4.68
CA TRP A 14 -20.16 14.64 -5.59
C TRP A 14 -19.08 15.63 -5.16
N VAL A 15 -18.24 16.00 -6.11
CA VAL A 15 -17.16 16.97 -5.95
C VAL A 15 -17.42 18.17 -6.85
N GLU A 16 -17.42 19.37 -6.28
CA GLU A 16 -17.46 20.61 -7.04
C GLU A 16 -16.07 20.89 -7.64
N VAL A 17 -15.96 20.97 -8.96
CA VAL A 17 -14.68 21.13 -9.65
C VAL A 17 -14.54 22.53 -10.22
N TRP A 18 -13.48 23.22 -9.79
CA TRP A 18 -13.09 24.52 -10.34
C TRP A 18 -11.87 24.31 -11.25
N ASP A 19 -12.08 24.26 -12.56
CA ASP A 19 -10.97 24.22 -13.53
C ASP A 19 -10.87 25.56 -14.29
N PRO A 20 -9.91 26.44 -13.93
CA PRO A 20 -9.73 27.71 -14.62
C PRO A 20 -9.18 27.56 -16.04
N GLY A 21 -8.76 26.36 -16.46
CA GLY A 21 -8.19 26.10 -17.79
C GLY A 21 -9.16 25.50 -18.81
N LEU A 22 -10.42 25.26 -18.45
CA LEU A 22 -11.44 24.85 -19.40
C LEU A 22 -11.99 26.09 -20.10
N ASP A 23 -11.44 26.39 -21.28
CA ASP A 23 -11.95 27.39 -22.22
C ASP A 23 -13.32 26.94 -22.74
N LEU A 24 -14.35 27.08 -21.90
CA LEU A 24 -15.73 26.98 -22.35
C LEU A 24 -16.08 28.28 -23.09
N PRO A 25 -16.73 28.19 -24.26
CA PRO A 25 -16.86 29.31 -25.21
C PRO A 25 -17.71 30.50 -24.74
N ASP A 26 -18.22 30.50 -23.51
CA ASP A 26 -18.98 31.62 -22.94
C ASP A 26 -18.14 32.32 -21.85
N ALA A 27 -17.58 33.47 -22.20
CA ALA A 27 -16.71 34.32 -21.38
C ALA A 27 -17.40 34.99 -20.18
N SER A 28 -18.53 34.48 -19.70
CA SER A 28 -19.31 35.04 -18.59
C SER A 28 -19.29 34.11 -17.38
N GLY A 29 -18.12 34.00 -16.74
CA GLY A 29 -17.98 33.42 -15.41
C GLY A 29 -17.54 31.95 -15.41
N LEU A 30 -16.47 31.68 -14.65
CA LEU A 30 -16.06 30.33 -14.28
C LEU A 30 -17.18 29.69 -13.45
N HIS A 31 -18.08 28.98 -14.10
CA HIS A 31 -19.06 28.16 -13.39
C HIS A 31 -18.40 26.83 -13.01
N PRO A 32 -18.45 26.43 -11.73
CA PRO A 32 -18.02 25.09 -11.36
C PRO A 32 -18.91 24.07 -12.05
N TYR A 33 -18.36 22.87 -12.30
CA TYR A 33 -19.17 21.70 -12.61
C TYR A 33 -19.05 20.70 -11.47
N TYR A 34 -19.98 19.75 -11.41
CA TYR A 34 -19.98 18.72 -10.39
C TYR A 34 -19.59 17.39 -11.01
N TRP A 35 -18.62 16.73 -10.39
CA TRP A 35 -18.18 15.40 -10.79
C TRP A 35 -18.61 14.37 -9.74
N ASN A 36 -19.32 13.34 -10.19
CA ASN A 36 -19.62 12.18 -9.37
C ASN A 36 -18.46 11.20 -9.45
N CYS A 37 -17.72 11.04 -8.38
CA CYS A 37 -16.56 10.16 -8.34
C CYS A 37 -16.90 8.67 -8.21
N ARG A 38 -18.16 8.31 -7.98
CA ARG A 38 -18.63 6.92 -7.97
C ARG A 38 -19.09 6.44 -9.34
N SER A 39 -19.79 7.29 -10.09
CA SER A 39 -20.26 6.98 -11.44
C SER A 39 -19.36 7.50 -12.55
N GLU A 40 -18.30 8.24 -12.20
CA GLU A 40 -17.36 8.90 -13.12
C GLU A 40 -18.01 9.87 -14.11
N THR A 41 -19.17 10.42 -13.75
CA THR A 41 -19.94 11.34 -14.60
C THR A 41 -19.80 12.79 -14.13
N SER A 42 -19.77 13.73 -15.07
CA SER A 42 -19.82 15.17 -14.78
C SER A 42 -21.15 15.77 -15.22
N GLN A 43 -21.61 16.78 -14.49
CA GLN A 43 -22.81 17.55 -14.83
C GLN A 43 -22.71 18.98 -14.30
N ARG A 44 -23.48 19.90 -14.89
CA ARG A 44 -23.44 21.33 -14.50
C ARG A 44 -24.14 21.61 -13.18
N ASP A 45 -25.19 20.86 -12.87
CA ASP A 45 -26.03 21.09 -11.69
C ASP A 45 -26.10 19.81 -10.85
N LEU A 46 -26.06 19.93 -9.53
CA LEU A 46 -26.28 18.78 -8.65
C LEU A 46 -27.71 18.25 -8.74
N PRO A 47 -27.95 16.94 -8.51
CA PRO A 47 -29.30 16.43 -8.38
C PRO A 47 -30.03 17.17 -7.25
N ARG A 48 -31.35 17.34 -7.39
CA ARG A 48 -32.14 18.11 -6.41
C ARG A 48 -31.98 17.53 -5.00
N GLY A 49 -31.57 18.36 -4.06
CA GLY A 49 -31.36 17.98 -2.65
C GLY A 49 -29.99 17.40 -2.34
N VAL A 50 -29.12 17.23 -3.34
CA VAL A 50 -27.72 16.82 -3.15
C VAL A 50 -26.85 18.06 -3.03
N VAL A 51 -25.93 18.03 -2.08
CA VAL A 51 -24.91 19.08 -1.89
C VAL A 51 -23.55 18.40 -2.01
N ALA A 52 -22.66 18.94 -2.84
CA ALA A 52 -21.27 18.49 -2.88
C ALA A 52 -20.61 18.84 -1.54
N THR A 53 -19.93 17.90 -0.91
CA THR A 53 -19.23 18.14 0.37
C THR A 53 -17.76 18.50 0.16
N TRP A 54 -17.26 18.34 -1.06
CA TRP A 54 -15.87 18.58 -1.44
C TRP A 54 -15.76 19.47 -2.66
N THR A 55 -14.68 20.24 -2.71
CA THR A 55 -14.30 21.09 -3.83
C THR A 55 -12.92 20.67 -4.34
N ALA A 56 -12.80 20.28 -5.62
CA ALA A 56 -11.53 20.03 -6.29
C ALA A 56 -10.92 21.34 -6.78
N ARG A 57 -9.63 21.53 -6.48
CA ARG A 57 -8.85 22.73 -6.82
C ARG A 57 -7.46 22.32 -7.30
N LYS A 58 -6.85 23.11 -8.19
CA LYS A 58 -5.42 22.97 -8.53
C LYS A 58 -4.58 23.90 -7.64
N ASN A 59 -3.43 23.41 -7.17
CA ASN A 59 -2.43 24.26 -6.53
C ASN A 59 -1.64 25.06 -7.58
N LYS A 60 -0.64 25.86 -7.15
CA LYS A 60 0.21 26.65 -8.05
C LYS A 60 1.04 25.81 -9.04
N GLU A 61 1.23 24.52 -8.74
CA GLU A 61 1.96 23.56 -9.58
C GLU A 61 1.01 22.77 -10.51
N GLY A 62 -0.28 23.11 -10.53
CA GLY A 62 -1.29 22.42 -11.34
C GLY A 62 -1.77 21.07 -10.77
N ARG A 63 -1.35 20.69 -9.55
CA ARG A 63 -1.77 19.45 -8.89
C ARG A 63 -3.14 19.60 -8.25
N TRP A 64 -4.02 18.63 -8.48
CA TRP A 64 -5.33 18.58 -7.85
C TRP A 64 -5.22 18.27 -6.36
N TYR A 65 -6.03 18.97 -5.56
CA TYR A 65 -6.35 18.66 -4.19
C TYR A 65 -7.85 18.89 -3.96
N TYR A 66 -8.40 18.25 -2.96
CA TYR A 66 -9.82 18.29 -2.61
C TYR A 66 -9.97 18.93 -1.24
N ALA A 67 -10.72 20.01 -1.14
CA ALA A 67 -11.01 20.71 0.10
C ALA A 67 -12.44 20.39 0.54
N HIS A 68 -12.63 20.00 1.80
CA HIS A 68 -13.96 19.82 2.36
C HIS A 68 -14.63 21.20 2.51
N MET A 69 -15.91 21.32 2.19
CA MET A 69 -16.61 22.62 2.19
C MET A 69 -16.70 23.28 3.56
N SER A 70 -16.51 22.53 4.66
CA SER A 70 -16.39 23.11 6.01
C SER A 70 -15.08 23.89 6.22
N GLY A 71 -14.13 23.83 5.29
CA GLY A 71 -12.88 24.61 5.29
C GLY A 71 -11.75 24.07 6.17
N SER A 72 -11.96 22.99 6.93
CA SER A 72 -10.97 22.46 7.88
C SER A 72 -10.11 21.30 7.36
N HIS A 73 -10.46 20.69 6.23
CA HIS A 73 -9.76 19.49 5.72
C HIS A 73 -9.45 19.61 4.23
N THR A 74 -8.22 19.25 3.87
CA THR A 74 -7.79 19.08 2.48
C THR A 74 -7.13 17.71 2.31
N VAL A 75 -7.43 17.03 1.22
CA VAL A 75 -6.83 15.74 0.85
C VAL A 75 -6.31 15.82 -0.59
N TRP A 76 -5.30 15.01 -0.91
CA TRP A 76 -4.75 14.93 -2.28
C TRP A 76 -5.40 13.83 -3.12
N CYS A 77 -6.25 13.01 -2.50
CA CYS A 77 -6.95 11.89 -3.12
C CYS A 77 -8.47 12.09 -3.05
N LEU A 78 -9.21 11.37 -3.90
CA LEU A 78 -10.67 11.49 -3.91
C LEU A 78 -11.31 10.98 -2.61
N PRO A 79 -12.25 11.74 -2.01
CA PRO A 79 -12.87 11.39 -0.73
C PRO A 79 -13.67 10.08 -0.72
N THR A 80 -14.12 9.59 -1.88
CA THR A 80 -14.97 8.41 -2.01
C THR A 80 -14.27 7.07 -1.85
N ALA A 81 -12.95 7.03 -1.65
CA ALA A 81 -12.25 5.79 -1.30
C ALA A 81 -12.60 5.27 0.13
N TRP A 82 -13.46 5.97 0.88
CA TRP A 82 -13.85 5.59 2.23
C TRP A 82 -15.00 4.57 2.23
N ASN A 83 -14.66 3.29 2.11
CA ASN A 83 -15.59 2.21 2.42
C ASN A 83 -15.43 1.88 3.91
N GLY A 84 -16.34 2.37 4.76
CA GLY A 84 -16.26 2.38 6.24
C GLY A 84 -16.18 1.03 6.98
N LYS A 85 -15.33 0.08 6.56
CA LYS A 85 -15.00 -1.14 7.28
C LYS A 85 -13.53 -1.17 7.65
N GLY A 86 -13.21 -0.67 8.84
CA GLY A 86 -12.09 -1.14 9.65
C GLY A 86 -10.65 -0.79 9.24
N SER A 87 -10.41 -0.06 8.14
CA SER A 87 -9.09 0.50 7.85
C SER A 87 -8.94 1.88 8.49
N LEU A 88 -7.70 2.25 8.86
CA LEU A 88 -7.43 3.63 9.30
C LEU A 88 -7.93 4.60 8.23
N PRO A 89 -8.61 5.69 8.61
CA PRO A 89 -8.92 6.80 7.72
C PRO A 89 -7.70 7.19 6.89
N TRP A 90 -7.71 6.96 5.58
CA TRP A 90 -6.58 7.41 4.75
C TRP A 90 -6.37 8.93 4.85
N ALA A 91 -7.46 9.67 5.13
CA ALA A 91 -7.41 11.09 5.45
C ALA A 91 -6.53 11.46 6.68
N GLN A 92 -6.20 10.49 7.54
CA GLN A 92 -5.28 10.65 8.68
C GLN A 92 -3.85 10.15 8.37
N LEU A 93 -3.65 9.49 7.23
CA LEU A 93 -2.38 8.91 6.81
C LEU A 93 -1.53 9.92 6.02
N HIS A 94 -1.29 11.09 6.62
CA HIS A 94 -0.41 12.10 6.04
C HIS A 94 0.99 11.52 5.75
N GLY A 95 1.37 11.49 4.47
CA GLY A 95 2.70 11.05 4.03
C GLY A 95 2.82 9.56 3.69
N TRP A 96 1.73 8.79 3.82
CA TRP A 96 1.68 7.39 3.36
C TRP A 96 1.21 7.25 1.90
N ASP A 97 0.72 8.33 1.31
CA ASP A 97 0.27 8.46 -0.08
C ASP A 97 1.36 8.85 -1.07
N ALA A 98 2.54 9.19 -0.56
CA ALA A 98 3.67 9.50 -1.42
C ALA A 98 4.10 8.24 -2.19
N PRO A 99 4.35 8.36 -3.52
CA PRO A 99 5.08 7.33 -4.24
C PRO A 99 6.41 7.03 -3.54
N GLY A 100 6.77 5.76 -3.54
CA GLY A 100 7.94 5.24 -2.83
C GLY A 100 7.68 4.77 -1.40
N THR A 101 6.48 4.99 -0.87
CA THR A 101 6.11 4.58 0.50
C THR A 101 6.10 3.06 0.63
N ALA A 102 6.85 2.51 1.59
CA ALA A 102 6.79 1.09 1.90
C ALA A 102 5.54 0.75 2.72
N MET A 103 4.74 -0.19 2.20
CA MET A 103 3.46 -0.63 2.76
C MET A 103 3.39 -2.16 2.76
N ALA A 104 2.51 -2.71 3.59
CA ALA A 104 2.16 -4.13 3.59
C ALA A 104 0.73 -4.33 3.08
N LEU A 105 0.51 -5.43 2.39
CA LEU A 105 -0.81 -5.90 1.99
C LEU A 105 -1.52 -6.56 3.16
N ALA A 106 -2.81 -6.30 3.32
CA ALA A 106 -3.65 -6.89 4.36
C ALA A 106 -5.11 -6.99 3.93
N GLY A 107 -5.85 -7.94 4.52
CA GLY A 107 -7.28 -8.05 4.31
C GLY A 107 -7.72 -8.46 2.89
N LEU A 108 -6.80 -8.95 2.05
CA LEU A 108 -7.14 -9.52 0.74
C LEU A 108 -7.88 -10.85 0.94
N THR A 109 -9.08 -10.96 0.38
CA THR A 109 -9.91 -12.17 0.46
C THR A 109 -9.63 -13.13 -0.70
N GLU A 110 -9.51 -12.62 -1.92
CA GLU A 110 -9.29 -13.43 -3.13
C GLU A 110 -7.83 -13.89 -3.25
N GLU A 111 -6.88 -13.01 -2.92
CA GLU A 111 -5.44 -13.28 -2.97
C GLU A 111 -4.82 -13.29 -1.57
N SER A 112 -5.41 -14.07 -0.67
CA SER A 112 -5.00 -14.07 0.74
C SER A 112 -3.52 -14.43 0.98
N ARG A 113 -2.87 -15.12 0.04
CA ARG A 113 -1.42 -15.43 0.04
C ARG A 113 -0.54 -14.18 0.02
N LEU A 114 -1.06 -13.07 -0.50
CA LEU A 114 -0.34 -11.80 -0.57
C LEU A 114 -0.45 -11.00 0.74
N ASN A 115 -1.33 -11.39 1.67
CA ASN A 115 -1.42 -10.71 2.96
C ASN A 115 -0.11 -10.87 3.75
N GLY A 116 0.38 -9.76 4.30
CA GLY A 116 1.68 -9.67 4.97
C GLY A 116 2.85 -9.47 4.02
N GLN A 117 2.65 -9.60 2.69
CA GLN A 117 3.68 -9.21 1.74
C GLN A 117 3.84 -7.70 1.71
N VAL A 118 5.07 -7.26 1.45
CA VAL A 118 5.44 -5.84 1.49
C VAL A 118 5.79 -5.37 0.09
N GLY A 119 5.61 -4.08 -0.14
CA GLY A 119 5.88 -3.45 -1.42
C GLY A 119 6.02 -1.95 -1.31
N GLU A 120 6.30 -1.34 -2.44
CA GLU A 120 6.46 0.08 -2.64
C GLU A 120 5.21 0.63 -3.34
N LEU A 121 4.57 1.64 -2.74
CA LEU A 121 3.46 2.34 -3.36
C LEU A 121 4.00 3.13 -4.56
N ILE A 122 3.61 2.77 -5.78
CA ILE A 122 4.05 3.49 -6.99
C ILE A 122 3.07 4.59 -7.38
N GLY A 123 1.80 4.47 -6.99
CA GLY A 123 0.78 5.47 -7.24
C GLY A 123 -0.63 4.94 -7.08
N PHE A 124 -1.59 5.65 -7.65
CA PHE A 124 -3.01 5.29 -7.63
C PHE A 124 -3.57 5.29 -9.04
N ARG A 125 -4.51 4.38 -9.29
CA ARG A 125 -5.25 4.26 -10.54
C ARG A 125 -6.68 3.84 -10.23
N ASP A 126 -7.65 4.61 -10.72
CA ASP A 126 -9.08 4.31 -10.59
C ASP A 126 -9.50 4.07 -9.14
N GLY A 127 -9.00 4.92 -8.22
CA GLY A 127 -9.25 4.83 -6.78
C GLY A 127 -8.54 3.69 -6.05
N ARG A 128 -7.76 2.87 -6.77
CA ARG A 128 -7.00 1.74 -6.22
C ARG A 128 -5.52 2.08 -6.13
N ALA A 129 -4.84 1.49 -5.16
CA ALA A 129 -3.41 1.63 -5.02
C ALA A 129 -2.67 0.66 -5.93
N LEU A 130 -1.62 1.14 -6.57
CA LEU A 130 -0.65 0.34 -7.30
C LEU A 130 0.53 0.10 -6.36
N LEU A 131 0.73 -1.15 -5.96
CA LEU A 131 1.82 -1.55 -5.07
C LEU A 131 2.78 -2.45 -5.82
N GLN A 132 4.03 -2.03 -5.97
CA GLN A 132 5.10 -2.85 -6.50
C GLN A 132 5.65 -3.73 -5.38
N LEU A 133 5.44 -5.04 -5.48
CA LEU A 133 5.98 -6.00 -4.53
C LEU A 133 7.51 -5.97 -4.53
N THR A 134 8.11 -6.41 -3.43
CA THR A 134 9.58 -6.46 -3.34
C THR A 134 10.19 -7.33 -4.44
N PRO A 135 11.45 -7.09 -4.87
CA PRO A 135 12.11 -7.90 -5.91
C PRO A 135 12.16 -9.41 -5.61
N GLN A 136 12.08 -9.81 -4.34
CA GLN A 136 11.97 -11.21 -3.93
C GLN A 136 10.69 -11.90 -4.42
N LEU A 137 9.66 -11.11 -4.72
CA LEU A 137 8.40 -11.49 -5.34
C LEU A 137 8.34 -10.98 -6.79
N GLU A 138 9.49 -10.99 -7.46
CA GLU A 138 9.66 -10.67 -8.89
C GLU A 138 9.33 -9.21 -9.26
N GLY A 139 9.02 -8.35 -8.29
CA GLY A 139 8.72 -6.94 -8.53
C GLY A 139 7.33 -6.71 -9.13
N ASP A 140 6.43 -7.69 -9.00
CA ASP A 140 5.07 -7.64 -9.54
C ASP A 140 4.32 -6.42 -9.02
N VAL A 141 3.56 -5.77 -9.91
CA VAL A 141 2.68 -4.66 -9.55
C VAL A 141 1.27 -5.18 -9.31
N VAL A 142 0.81 -5.09 -8.07
CA VAL A 142 -0.55 -5.47 -7.70
C VAL A 142 -1.43 -4.24 -7.57
N THR A 143 -2.68 -4.35 -8.01
CA THR A 143 -3.68 -3.28 -7.90
C THR A 143 -4.68 -3.64 -6.81
N VAL A 144 -4.60 -2.95 -5.67
CA VAL A 144 -5.38 -3.31 -4.47
C VAL A 144 -6.24 -2.14 -4.00
N ASP A 145 -7.31 -2.45 -3.29
CA ASP A 145 -8.06 -1.40 -2.59
C ASP A 145 -7.13 -0.73 -1.56
N ILE A 146 -7.28 0.57 -1.36
CA ILE A 146 -6.48 1.32 -0.38
C ILE A 146 -6.73 0.77 1.04
N ALA A 147 -7.93 0.27 1.32
CA ALA A 147 -8.25 -0.40 2.58
C ALA A 147 -7.44 -1.70 2.80
N ASN A 148 -6.84 -2.26 1.75
CA ASN A 148 -5.94 -3.41 1.81
C ASN A 148 -4.47 -3.03 2.01
N LEU A 149 -4.16 -1.75 2.18
CA LEU A 149 -2.82 -1.29 2.53
C LEU A 149 -2.74 -0.91 4.01
N GLN A 150 -1.63 -1.29 4.63
CA GLN A 150 -1.29 -0.86 5.98
C GLN A 150 0.20 -0.50 6.06
N PRO A 151 0.60 0.36 7.02
CA PRO A 151 2.00 0.52 7.37
C PRO A 151 2.67 -0.82 7.68
N LEU A 152 3.98 -0.91 7.46
CA LEU A 152 4.78 -2.07 7.82
C LEU A 152 4.66 -2.34 9.32
N SER A 153 4.38 -3.60 9.67
CA SER A 153 4.29 -4.03 11.06
C SER A 153 5.63 -3.92 11.78
N VAL A 154 5.59 -3.70 13.10
CA VAL A 154 6.78 -3.83 13.96
C VAL A 154 7.44 -5.20 13.76
N GLY A 155 8.76 -5.21 13.69
CA GLY A 155 9.58 -6.37 13.33
C GLY A 155 9.87 -6.48 11.83
N THR A 156 9.16 -5.78 10.96
CA THR A 156 9.43 -5.84 9.51
C THR A 156 10.85 -5.36 9.22
N ALA A 157 11.60 -6.11 8.43
CA ALA A 157 12.92 -5.69 8.01
C ALA A 157 12.81 -4.69 6.86
N VAL A 158 13.66 -3.67 6.90
CA VAL A 158 13.64 -2.57 5.94
C VAL A 158 15.05 -2.17 5.58
N GLU A 159 15.26 -1.82 4.32
CA GLU A 159 16.50 -1.17 3.87
C GLU A 159 16.26 0.34 3.76
N ILE A 160 17.18 1.13 4.31
CA ILE A 160 17.11 2.59 4.25
C ILE A 160 17.60 3.07 2.88
N ARG A 161 16.92 4.07 2.30
CA ARG A 161 17.34 4.72 1.05
C ARG A 161 17.15 6.22 1.07
N ASP A 162 17.91 6.90 0.23
CA ASP A 162 17.76 8.32 -0.12
C ASP A 162 17.67 9.28 1.08
N LEU A 163 18.32 8.95 2.20
CA LEU A 163 18.51 9.90 3.30
C LEU A 163 19.57 10.92 2.91
N LEU A 164 19.18 12.19 2.89
CA LEU A 164 20.09 13.31 2.62
C LEU A 164 20.89 13.74 3.86
N GLN A 165 20.29 13.63 5.04
CA GLN A 165 20.90 14.08 6.31
C GLN A 165 21.77 13.02 6.98
N ALA A 166 21.68 11.76 6.54
CA ALA A 166 22.42 10.62 7.10
C ALA A 166 22.71 9.61 5.97
N PRO A 167 23.47 10.00 4.93
CA PRO A 167 23.70 9.17 3.75
C PRO A 167 24.44 7.86 4.07
N GLU A 168 25.20 7.81 5.16
CA GLU A 168 25.89 6.63 5.67
C GLU A 168 24.95 5.48 6.09
N LEU A 169 23.67 5.80 6.35
CA LEU A 169 22.65 4.80 6.65
C LEU A 169 22.00 4.22 5.39
N ASN A 170 22.17 4.83 4.21
CA ASN A 170 21.58 4.32 2.98
C ASN A 170 22.21 2.96 2.60
N GLY A 171 21.36 2.01 2.22
CA GLY A 171 21.75 0.61 1.97
C GLY A 171 21.89 -0.22 3.24
N GLN A 172 21.87 0.39 4.43
CA GLN A 172 21.81 -0.37 5.67
C GLN A 172 20.41 -0.95 5.87
N VAL A 173 20.36 -2.16 6.43
CA VAL A 173 19.11 -2.86 6.72
C VAL A 173 18.89 -2.85 8.22
N GLY A 174 17.70 -2.46 8.65
CA GLY A 174 17.27 -2.45 10.03
C GLY A 174 15.90 -3.10 10.20
N THR A 175 15.35 -2.99 11.40
CA THR A 175 14.05 -3.55 11.77
C THR A 175 13.13 -2.42 12.24
N VAL A 176 11.87 -2.41 11.77
CA VAL A 176 10.86 -1.46 12.26
C VAL A 176 10.58 -1.75 13.73
N GLU A 177 10.90 -0.81 14.62
CA GLU A 177 10.62 -0.89 16.06
C GLU A 177 9.29 -0.23 16.42
N GLU A 178 8.95 0.85 15.72
CA GLU A 178 7.76 1.66 15.98
C GLU A 178 7.24 2.27 14.68
N VAL A 179 5.93 2.42 14.59
CA VAL A 179 5.25 3.07 13.46
C VAL A 179 4.59 4.34 13.96
N ASN A 180 5.07 5.50 13.51
CA ASN A 180 4.40 6.78 13.76
C ASN A 180 3.48 7.09 12.58
N VAL A 181 2.24 6.62 12.71
CA VAL A 181 1.19 6.75 11.69
C VAL A 181 0.90 8.21 11.38
N GLU A 182 0.76 9.06 12.42
CA GLU A 182 0.42 10.48 12.28
C GLU A 182 1.45 11.27 11.47
N ARG A 183 2.73 10.88 11.55
CA ARG A 183 3.84 11.58 10.89
C ARG A 183 4.36 10.88 9.65
N GLY A 184 3.78 9.76 9.23
CA GLY A 184 4.26 9.00 8.06
C GLY A 184 5.69 8.47 8.24
N ARG A 185 6.04 8.04 9.45
CA ARG A 185 7.43 7.68 9.80
C ARG A 185 7.54 6.32 10.45
N TYR A 186 8.65 5.66 10.18
CA TYR A 186 9.10 4.47 10.89
C TYR A 186 10.25 4.82 11.82
N LYS A 187 10.27 4.26 13.02
CA LYS A 187 11.48 4.15 13.82
C LYS A 187 12.14 2.82 13.47
N VAL A 188 13.32 2.89 12.89
CA VAL A 188 14.08 1.72 12.44
C VAL A 188 15.26 1.51 13.40
N GLY A 189 15.31 0.35 14.04
CA GLY A 189 16.42 -0.10 14.86
C GLY A 189 17.49 -0.82 14.02
N PHE A 190 18.76 -0.55 14.32
CA PHE A 190 19.91 -1.13 13.66
C PHE A 190 20.67 -2.07 14.60
N ARG A 191 21.61 -2.82 14.03
CA ARG A 191 22.40 -3.84 14.74
C ARG A 191 23.25 -3.27 15.88
N ASP A 192 23.74 -2.05 15.73
CA ASP A 192 24.56 -1.37 16.74
C ASP A 192 23.72 -0.88 17.95
N GLY A 193 22.42 -1.17 17.96
CA GLY A 193 21.47 -0.74 18.99
C GLY A 193 20.99 0.71 18.80
N THR A 194 21.44 1.40 17.76
CA THR A 194 20.92 2.73 17.42
C THR A 194 19.57 2.60 16.71
N SER A 195 18.80 3.70 16.73
CA SER A 195 17.56 3.78 15.98
C SER A 195 17.44 5.12 15.26
N LYS A 196 16.77 5.12 14.11
CA LYS A 196 16.52 6.34 13.31
C LYS A 196 15.05 6.44 12.96
N SER A 197 14.49 7.63 13.14
CA SER A 197 13.18 7.96 12.58
C SER A 197 13.32 8.39 11.12
N VAL A 198 12.70 7.65 10.21
CA VAL A 198 12.77 7.83 8.76
C VAL A 198 11.37 7.91 8.17
N LEU A 199 11.22 8.66 7.08
CA LEU A 199 9.95 8.72 6.35
C LEU A 199 9.65 7.37 5.69
N ALA A 200 8.37 7.05 5.55
CA ALA A 200 7.93 5.80 4.96
C ALA A 200 8.40 5.57 3.51
N ASN A 201 8.65 6.65 2.75
CA ASN A 201 9.21 6.57 1.41
C ASN A 201 10.75 6.51 1.34
N ARG A 202 11.42 6.57 2.49
CA ARG A 202 12.88 6.42 2.65
C ARG A 202 13.28 5.04 3.14
N VAL A 203 12.34 4.10 3.08
CA VAL A 203 12.58 2.70 3.40
C VAL A 203 12.04 1.82 2.28
N VAL A 204 12.64 0.66 2.11
CA VAL A 204 12.15 -0.41 1.25
C VAL A 204 11.88 -1.61 2.15
N GLY A 205 10.63 -2.07 2.18
CA GLY A 205 10.27 -3.31 2.88
C GLY A 205 11.09 -4.47 2.35
N LYS A 206 11.56 -5.35 3.24
CA LYS A 206 12.15 -6.64 2.86
C LYS A 206 11.15 -7.72 3.23
N SER A 207 10.67 -8.45 2.23
CA SER A 207 9.82 -9.61 2.50
C SER A 207 10.62 -10.61 3.33
N ARG A 208 10.05 -11.01 4.46
CA ARG A 208 10.53 -12.17 5.19
C ARG A 208 10.02 -13.36 4.37
N LEU A 209 10.92 -14.09 3.72
CA LEU A 209 10.62 -15.15 2.76
C LEU A 209 9.89 -16.36 3.39
N TRP A 210 8.61 -16.20 3.73
CA TRP A 210 7.79 -17.29 4.27
C TRP A 210 6.88 -17.95 3.22
N ASP A 211 6.78 -17.39 2.00
CA ASP A 211 5.86 -17.90 0.98
C ASP A 211 6.44 -17.71 -0.43
N ILE A 212 7.61 -18.30 -0.67
CA ILE A 212 8.19 -18.39 -2.02
C ILE A 212 7.29 -19.36 -2.79
N ASP A 213 6.80 -18.97 -3.97
CA ASP A 213 6.19 -19.93 -4.90
C ASP A 213 7.30 -20.85 -5.42
N LEU A 214 7.43 -21.99 -4.74
CA LEU A 214 8.48 -22.98 -4.94
C LEU A 214 8.36 -23.72 -6.31
N LYS A 215 7.42 -23.35 -7.19
CA LYS A 215 7.15 -24.07 -8.46
C LYS A 215 8.31 -24.08 -9.43
N ASP A 216 9.22 -23.13 -9.30
CA ASP A 216 10.44 -23.10 -10.09
C ASP A 216 11.59 -23.76 -9.33
N HIS A 217 12.29 -24.70 -9.99
CA HIS A 217 13.43 -25.44 -9.44
C HIS A 217 14.72 -24.61 -9.42
N SER A 218 14.64 -23.31 -9.72
CA SER A 218 15.77 -22.40 -9.71
C SER A 218 16.30 -22.17 -8.30
N GLU A 219 17.62 -22.11 -8.19
CA GLU A 219 18.31 -21.62 -6.99
C GLU A 219 17.89 -20.17 -6.72
N ARG A 220 17.24 -19.92 -5.57
CA ARG A 220 16.78 -18.57 -5.22
C ARG A 220 17.62 -17.98 -4.08
N PRO A 221 18.31 -16.85 -4.28
CA PRO A 221 18.97 -16.15 -3.19
C PRO A 221 17.92 -15.58 -2.23
N CYS A 222 18.03 -15.99 -0.98
CA CYS A 222 17.12 -15.69 0.10
C CYS A 222 17.86 -14.95 1.22
N VAL A 223 17.21 -13.95 1.83
CA VAL A 223 17.72 -13.29 3.03
C VAL A 223 16.90 -13.75 4.22
N PHE A 224 17.54 -14.42 5.16
CA PHE A 224 16.94 -14.85 6.41
C PHE A 224 17.42 -13.95 7.54
N ILE A 225 16.53 -13.71 8.50
CA ILE A 225 16.84 -12.94 9.71
C ILE A 225 16.82 -13.93 10.86
N ASP A 226 17.97 -14.18 11.47
CA ASP A 226 18.05 -15.12 12.59
C ASP A 226 17.43 -14.52 13.87
N SER A 227 17.36 -15.33 14.93
CA SER A 227 16.78 -14.90 16.21
C SER A 227 17.53 -13.75 16.88
N ALA A 228 18.74 -13.43 16.43
CA ALA A 228 19.52 -12.29 16.87
C ALA A 228 19.38 -11.07 15.93
N GLY A 229 18.47 -11.12 14.96
CA GLY A 229 18.26 -10.05 13.99
C GLY A 229 19.33 -9.99 12.89
N GLN A 230 20.20 -11.00 12.77
CA GLN A 230 21.26 -10.97 11.77
C GLN A 230 20.74 -11.41 10.41
N HIS A 231 21.05 -10.61 9.39
CA HIS A 231 20.73 -10.95 8.01
C HIS A 231 21.76 -11.93 7.47
N ARG A 232 21.27 -13.08 7.02
CA ARG A 232 22.07 -14.13 6.43
C ARG A 232 21.56 -14.39 5.03
N LYS A 233 22.48 -14.35 4.07
CA LYS A 233 22.19 -14.71 2.68
C LYS A 233 22.34 -16.21 2.54
N TYR A 234 21.30 -16.85 2.05
CA TYR A 234 21.26 -18.28 1.77
C TYR A 234 20.76 -18.49 0.35
N VAL A 235 21.12 -19.62 -0.26
CA VAL A 235 20.49 -20.06 -1.50
C VAL A 235 19.49 -21.14 -1.13
N LEU A 236 18.23 -20.94 -1.52
CA LEU A 236 17.20 -21.97 -1.39
C LEU A 236 17.21 -22.82 -2.67
N THR A 237 17.50 -24.10 -2.51
CA THR A 237 17.39 -25.10 -3.58
C THR A 237 16.30 -26.09 -3.20
N LEU A 238 15.35 -26.31 -4.10
CA LEU A 238 14.31 -27.30 -3.91
C LEU A 238 14.63 -28.57 -4.68
N PRO A 239 14.33 -29.76 -4.13
CA PRO A 239 14.39 -30.99 -4.90
C PRO A 239 13.51 -30.91 -6.15
N THR A 240 13.98 -31.51 -7.25
CA THR A 240 13.25 -31.57 -8.53
C THR A 240 11.86 -32.19 -8.42
N ASP A 241 11.61 -33.02 -7.40
CA ASP A 241 10.34 -33.75 -7.25
C ASP A 241 9.44 -33.19 -6.13
N PHE A 242 9.78 -32.03 -5.56
CA PHE A 242 9.08 -31.46 -4.41
C PHE A 242 7.58 -31.26 -4.66
N TRP A 243 7.18 -30.90 -5.89
CA TRP A 243 5.78 -30.66 -6.24
C TRP A 243 5.01 -31.89 -6.69
N SER A 244 5.65 -32.78 -7.44
CA SER A 244 5.04 -34.04 -7.88
C SER A 244 4.53 -34.84 -6.68
N ALA A 245 5.34 -34.90 -5.62
CA ALA A 245 4.97 -35.54 -4.35
C ALA A 245 3.79 -34.87 -3.62
N ARG A 246 3.52 -33.58 -3.86
CA ARG A 246 2.41 -32.83 -3.24
C ARG A 246 1.11 -32.93 -4.03
N LEU A 247 1.20 -33.07 -5.36
CA LEU A 247 0.04 -33.20 -6.25
C LEU A 247 -0.59 -34.59 -6.17
N GLU A 248 0.22 -35.65 -6.04
CA GLU A 248 -0.27 -37.02 -5.83
C GLU A 248 -1.12 -37.16 -4.55
N ASP A 249 -0.84 -36.35 -3.53
CA ASP A 249 -1.52 -36.35 -2.22
C ASP A 249 -2.92 -35.71 -2.25
N ARG A 250 -3.32 -35.04 -3.34
CA ARG A 250 -4.68 -34.48 -3.50
C ARG A 250 -5.69 -35.50 -4.02
N GLY A 251 -5.23 -36.64 -4.54
CA GLY A 251 -6.06 -37.72 -5.08
C GLY A 251 -6.56 -38.71 -4.03
N GLY A 252 -7.38 -38.26 -3.09
CA GLY A 252 -8.35 -39.10 -2.37
C GLY A 252 -7.86 -40.39 -1.70
N GLU A 253 -7.28 -40.29 -0.51
CA GLU A 253 -7.63 -41.13 0.64
C GLU A 253 -6.91 -40.58 1.88
N SER A 254 -7.60 -40.59 3.02
CA SER A 254 -7.18 -40.02 4.30
C SER A 254 -5.98 -40.76 4.91
N ARG A 255 -4.83 -40.74 4.23
CA ARG A 255 -3.55 -41.12 4.81
C ARG A 255 -2.95 -39.89 5.47
N THR A 256 -2.61 -40.05 6.74
CA THR A 256 -1.89 -39.07 7.57
C THR A 256 -0.86 -38.34 6.71
N ARG A 257 -1.09 -37.05 6.44
CA ARG A 257 -0.17 -36.20 5.66
C ARG A 257 1.25 -36.49 6.12
N ARG A 258 2.07 -37.09 5.26
CA ARG A 258 3.50 -37.17 5.54
C ARG A 258 3.99 -35.73 5.49
N SER A 259 4.17 -35.11 6.65
CA SER A 259 4.88 -33.86 6.74
C SER A 259 6.27 -34.15 6.17
N TRP A 260 6.52 -33.73 4.94
CA TRP A 260 7.87 -33.74 4.43
C TRP A 260 8.68 -32.84 5.36
N PRO A 261 9.75 -33.35 5.98
CA PRO A 261 10.69 -32.45 6.63
C PRO A 261 11.23 -31.56 5.51
N LEU A 262 10.88 -30.28 5.52
CA LEU A 262 11.51 -29.31 4.66
C LEU A 262 12.98 -29.24 5.08
N LEU A 263 13.83 -29.97 4.38
CA LEU A 263 15.26 -29.90 4.58
C LEU A 263 15.76 -28.67 3.82
N ILE A 264 15.81 -27.54 4.51
CA ILE A 264 16.42 -26.33 3.97
C ILE A 264 17.94 -26.52 4.07
N TYR A 265 18.58 -26.87 2.96
CA TYR A 265 20.04 -26.88 2.89
C TYR A 265 20.54 -25.45 2.75
N MET A 266 20.96 -24.87 3.88
CA MET A 266 21.48 -23.51 3.97
C MET A 266 23.00 -23.56 3.96
N HIS A 267 23.65 -23.25 2.84
CA HIS A 267 25.08 -22.96 2.84
C HIS A 267 25.29 -21.44 2.94
N GLY A 268 26.08 -21.01 3.92
CA GLY A 268 26.55 -19.62 4.01
C GLY A 268 27.87 -19.49 3.26
N ASN A 269 28.07 -18.38 2.55
CA ASN A 269 29.39 -17.94 2.11
C ASN A 269 30.11 -17.19 3.23
#